data_AF-A0A2R6IHS8-F1
#
_entry.id   AF-A0A2R6IHS8-F1
#
_cell.length_a   1.000
_cell.length_b   1.000
_cell.length_c   1.000
_cell.angle_alpha   90.00
_cell.angle_beta   90.00
_cell.angle_gamma   90.00
#
_symmetry.space_group_name_H-M   'P 1'
#
loop_
_entity.id
_entity.type
_entity.pdbx_description
1 polymer ?
#
loop_
_entity_poly.entity_id
_entity_poly.type
_entity_poly.pdbx_seq_one_letter_code
_entity_poly.pdbx_strand_id
1 'polypeptide(L)'
;MEASYVFRVRFTLSPRRARIDPETFETTLRIPAASPGEEGWLLFRDALWRGEANDGDHARRLCADRLPAGVDVLSATFREFETDERYLDALREAVADDLAAFRADSVREALHKYLGSSIRVRSGDADSDPGPDG
;
A
#
# COMPACT_ATOMS: atom_id res chain seq x y z
N MET A 1 8.24 -7.88 -11.35
CA MET A 1 8.29 -7.66 -9.90
C MET A 1 7.19 -6.67 -9.62
N GLU A 2 6.17 -7.11 -8.92
CA GLU A 2 4.98 -6.32 -8.63
C GLU A 2 4.75 -6.31 -7.13
N ALA A 3 4.62 -5.10 -6.58
CA ALA A 3 4.18 -4.93 -5.23
C ALA A 3 3.32 -3.68 -5.06
N SER A 4 2.46 -3.68 -4.06
CA SER A 4 1.52 -2.60 -3.80
C SER A 4 1.21 -2.45 -2.32
N TYR A 5 1.14 -1.20 -1.88
CA TYR A 5 0.61 -0.83 -0.58
C TYR A 5 -0.91 -0.74 -0.68
N VAL A 6 -1.60 -1.55 0.13
CA VAL A 6 -3.05 -1.66 0.10
C VAL A 6 -3.65 -0.86 1.26
N PHE A 7 -4.52 0.09 0.92
CA PHE A 7 -5.24 0.91 1.89
C PHE A 7 -6.74 0.71 1.74
N ARG A 8 -7.43 0.64 2.89
CA ARG A 8 -8.88 0.84 2.95
C ARG A 8 -9.14 2.33 3.06
N VAL A 9 -9.90 2.88 2.14
CA VAL A 9 -10.13 4.32 2.01
C VAL A 9 -11.61 4.61 2.07
N ARG A 10 -12.01 5.54 2.93
CA ARG A 10 -13.35 6.14 2.94
C ARG A 10 -13.27 7.52 2.34
N PHE A 11 -14.17 7.85 1.42
CA PHE A 11 -14.14 9.10 0.68
C PHE A 11 -15.54 9.58 0.32
N THR A 12 -15.66 10.86 0.00
CA THR A 12 -16.84 11.41 -0.68
C THR A 12 -16.47 11.85 -2.10
N LEU A 13 -17.51 12.01 -2.93
CA LEU A 13 -17.37 12.60 -4.25
C LEU A 13 -17.97 14.00 -4.21
N SER A 14 -17.36 14.93 -4.96
CA SER A 14 -17.84 16.29 -5.16
C SER A 14 -18.57 16.44 -6.52
N PRO A 15 -19.86 16.04 -6.62
CA PRO A 15 -20.64 16.10 -7.85
C PRO A 15 -20.98 17.55 -8.23
N ARG A 16 -20.92 17.87 -9.54
CA ARG A 16 -21.19 19.25 -10.01
C ARG A 16 -22.67 19.62 -10.11
N ARG A 17 -23.56 18.64 -10.39
CA ARG A 17 -25.00 18.88 -10.67
C ARG A 17 -25.90 17.75 -10.20
N ALA A 18 -25.47 17.00 -9.18
CA ALA A 18 -26.21 15.88 -8.61
C ALA A 18 -26.03 15.85 -7.10
N ARG A 19 -26.93 15.15 -6.41
CA ARG A 19 -26.72 14.71 -5.03
C ARG A 19 -26.48 13.21 -5.03
N ILE A 20 -25.65 12.76 -4.12
CA ILE A 20 -25.30 11.36 -3.95
C ILE A 20 -25.74 10.97 -2.54
N ASP A 21 -26.48 9.88 -2.43
CA ASP A 21 -26.90 9.29 -1.16
C ASP A 21 -26.79 7.76 -1.25
N PRO A 22 -25.97 7.11 -0.41
CA PRO A 22 -25.09 7.72 0.59
C PRO A 22 -23.93 8.50 -0.05
N GLU A 23 -23.56 9.64 0.52
CA GLU A 23 -22.46 10.48 0.00
C GLU A 23 -21.06 9.94 0.31
N THR A 24 -20.97 8.96 1.22
CA THR A 24 -19.72 8.34 1.65
C THR A 24 -19.58 6.93 1.08
N PHE A 25 -18.42 6.69 0.49
CA PHE A 25 -18.03 5.42 -0.08
C PHE A 25 -16.84 4.83 0.65
N GLU A 26 -16.67 3.53 0.48
CA GLU A 26 -15.49 2.83 0.92
C GLU A 26 -14.92 1.99 -0.23
N THR A 27 -13.61 2.01 -0.38
CA THR A 27 -12.91 1.24 -1.41
C THR A 27 -11.53 0.79 -0.95
N THR A 28 -10.89 -0.03 -1.78
CA THR A 28 -9.50 -0.44 -1.64
C THR A 28 -8.64 0.32 -2.65
N LEU A 29 -7.70 1.13 -2.15
CA LEU A 29 -6.69 1.79 -2.96
C LEU A 29 -5.40 0.96 -2.94
N ARG A 30 -4.83 0.71 -4.12
CA ARG A 30 -3.53 0.05 -4.29
C ARG A 30 -2.54 1.05 -4.84
N ILE A 31 -1.49 1.34 -4.07
CA ILE A 31 -0.41 2.22 -4.49
C ILE A 31 0.76 1.33 -4.91
N PRO A 32 1.20 1.36 -6.18
CA PRO A 32 2.35 0.60 -6.64
C PRO A 32 3.60 0.95 -5.84
N ALA A 33 4.36 -0.07 -5.44
CA ALA A 33 5.66 0.13 -4.82
C ALA A 33 6.73 0.25 -5.91
N ALA A 34 7.63 1.23 -5.77
CA ALA A 34 8.82 1.34 -6.61
C ALA A 34 9.76 0.15 -6.34
N SER A 35 10.57 -0.23 -7.33
CA SER A 35 11.48 -1.36 -7.18
C SER A 35 12.50 -1.09 -6.06
N PRO A 36 12.91 -2.09 -5.27
CA PRO A 36 13.94 -1.89 -4.25
C PRO A 36 15.22 -1.28 -4.85
N GLY A 37 15.72 -0.20 -4.25
CA GLY A 37 16.87 0.56 -4.75
C GLY A 37 16.55 1.72 -5.70
N GLU A 38 15.32 1.83 -6.22
CA GLU A 38 14.88 2.95 -7.07
C GLU A 38 14.33 4.12 -6.24
N GLU A 39 14.29 5.32 -6.80
CA GLU A 39 13.70 6.48 -6.10
C GLU A 39 12.28 6.19 -5.60
N GLY A 40 12.03 6.43 -4.30
CA GLY A 40 10.73 6.22 -3.66
C GLY A 40 10.46 4.81 -3.13
N TRP A 41 11.40 3.85 -3.24
CA TRP A 41 11.22 2.48 -2.73
C TRP A 41 11.05 2.39 -1.21
N LEU A 42 11.51 3.42 -0.48
CA LEU A 42 11.43 3.53 0.98
C LEU A 42 10.09 4.06 1.48
N LEU A 43 9.06 4.13 0.62
CA LEU A 43 7.72 4.61 1.00
C LEU A 43 7.19 3.93 2.27
N PHE A 44 7.43 2.62 2.46
CA PHE A 44 7.01 1.92 3.69
C PHE A 44 7.78 2.38 4.94
N ARG A 45 9.06 2.70 4.79
CA ARG A 45 9.88 3.21 5.89
C ARG A 45 9.42 4.62 6.27
N ASP A 46 9.19 5.45 5.27
CA ASP A 46 8.92 6.87 5.44
C ASP A 46 7.45 7.14 5.79
N ALA A 47 6.51 6.32 5.30
CA ALA A 47 5.07 6.50 5.53
C ALA A 47 4.45 5.50 6.53
N LEU A 48 5.07 4.33 6.77
CA LEU A 48 4.51 3.28 7.63
C LEU A 48 5.29 3.02 8.93
N TRP A 49 6.25 3.87 9.31
CA TRP A 49 6.93 3.75 10.59
C TRP A 49 5.93 3.68 11.76
N ARG A 50 6.16 2.72 12.67
CA ARG A 50 5.30 2.42 13.84
C ARG A 50 5.07 3.67 14.68
N GLY A 51 3.94 4.32 14.42
CA GLY A 51 3.52 5.60 15.02
C GLY A 51 2.70 6.42 14.03
N GLU A 52 3.14 6.52 12.78
CA GLU A 52 2.54 7.37 11.74
C GLU A 52 1.61 6.59 10.78
N ALA A 53 1.77 5.27 10.63
CA ALA A 53 0.77 4.44 9.92
C ALA A 53 -0.57 4.32 10.67
N ASN A 54 -0.53 4.52 11.99
CA ASN A 54 -1.70 4.68 12.85
C ASN A 54 -2.15 6.15 12.95
N ASP A 55 -1.36 7.08 12.41
CA ASP A 55 -1.79 8.46 12.23
C ASP A 55 -2.67 8.49 10.97
N GLY A 56 -3.97 8.36 11.21
CA GLY A 56 -4.99 8.36 10.16
C GLY A 56 -4.90 9.57 9.24
N ASP A 57 -4.33 10.69 9.69
CA ASP A 57 -4.14 11.90 8.87
C ASP A 57 -2.99 11.76 7.87
N HIS A 58 -1.89 11.09 8.22
CA HIS A 58 -0.80 10.84 7.27
C HIS A 58 -1.26 9.90 6.16
N ALA A 59 -1.87 8.76 6.53
CA ALA A 59 -2.39 7.80 5.56
C ALA A 59 -3.46 8.44 4.64
N ARG A 60 -4.31 9.31 5.20
CA ARG A 60 -5.31 10.07 4.44
C ARG A 60 -4.65 10.97 3.40
N ARG A 61 -3.64 11.77 3.78
CA ARG A 61 -2.93 12.66 2.84
C ARG A 61 -2.24 11.87 1.73
N LEU A 62 -1.51 10.82 2.11
CA LEU A 62 -0.84 9.92 1.15
C LEU A 62 -1.83 9.36 0.10
N CYS A 63 -3.02 8.94 0.53
CA CYS A 63 -4.04 8.44 -0.39
C CYS A 63 -4.66 9.56 -1.23
N ALA A 64 -4.97 10.71 -0.62
CA ALA A 64 -5.60 11.84 -1.30
C ALA A 64 -4.72 12.39 -2.44
N ASP A 65 -3.40 12.46 -2.25
CA ASP A 65 -2.45 12.95 -3.26
C ASP A 65 -2.41 12.09 -4.53
N ARG A 66 -2.99 10.89 -4.50
CA ARG A 66 -3.07 9.95 -5.65
C ARG A 66 -4.43 9.92 -6.31
N LEU A 67 -5.41 10.61 -5.76
CA LEU A 67 -6.79 10.60 -6.28
C LEU A 67 -7.07 11.85 -7.12
N PRO A 68 -7.95 11.74 -8.12
CA PRO A 68 -8.31 12.88 -8.95
C PRO A 68 -9.06 13.94 -8.15
N ALA A 69 -9.03 15.17 -8.64
CA ALA A 69 -9.81 16.26 -8.06
C ALA A 69 -11.30 15.92 -7.97
N GLY A 70 -11.92 16.24 -6.84
CA GLY A 70 -13.32 15.92 -6.54
C GLY A 70 -13.54 14.60 -5.81
N VAL A 71 -12.45 13.92 -5.40
CA VAL A 71 -12.49 12.80 -4.46
C VAL A 71 -11.90 13.26 -3.12
N ASP A 72 -12.72 13.37 -2.10
CA ASP A 72 -12.32 13.86 -0.79
C ASP A 72 -12.14 12.69 0.17
N VAL A 73 -10.89 12.33 0.50
CA VAL A 73 -10.61 11.24 1.44
C VAL A 73 -10.97 11.67 2.85
N LEU A 74 -11.84 10.91 3.52
CA LEU A 74 -12.24 11.11 4.91
C LEU A 74 -11.29 10.39 5.87
N SER A 75 -10.88 9.16 5.51
CA SER A 75 -9.96 8.35 6.30
C SER A 75 -9.29 7.31 5.42
N ALA A 76 -8.05 6.96 5.73
CA ALA A 76 -7.36 5.83 5.13
C ALA A 76 -6.69 4.96 6.20
N THR A 77 -6.65 3.66 5.97
CA THR A 77 -6.01 2.71 6.88
C THR A 77 -5.21 1.70 6.08
N PHE A 78 -3.92 1.56 6.42
CA PHE A 78 -3.07 0.53 5.83
C PHE A 78 -3.61 -0.87 6.18
N ARG A 79 -3.66 -1.74 5.18
CA ARG A 79 -4.16 -3.11 5.33
C ARG A 79 -3.02 -4.11 5.18
N GLU A 80 -2.39 -4.10 4.02
CA GLU A 80 -1.37 -5.08 3.67
C GLU A 80 -0.43 -4.55 2.59
N PHE A 81 0.72 -5.19 2.52
CA PHE A 81 1.69 -5.08 1.44
C PHE A 81 1.55 -6.32 0.55
N GLU A 82 0.95 -6.14 -0.62
CA GLU A 82 0.69 -7.20 -1.59
C GLU A 82 1.88 -7.29 -2.54
N THR A 83 2.57 -8.43 -2.62
CA THR A 83 3.83 -8.57 -3.38
C THR A 83 3.93 -9.92 -4.09
N ASP A 84 4.74 -10.01 -5.13
CA ASP A 84 5.24 -11.29 -5.64
C ASP A 84 6.51 -11.75 -4.88
N GLU A 85 6.91 -13.01 -5.05
CA GLU A 85 8.09 -13.59 -4.41
C GLU A 85 9.39 -12.88 -4.84
N ARG A 86 9.51 -12.53 -6.12
CA ARG A 86 10.71 -11.90 -6.68
C ARG A 86 10.97 -10.53 -6.07
N TYR A 87 9.92 -9.73 -5.89
CA TYR A 87 9.98 -8.44 -5.23
C TYR A 87 10.32 -8.63 -3.74
N LEU A 88 9.72 -9.62 -3.06
CA LEU A 88 10.00 -9.85 -1.65
C LEU A 88 11.47 -10.23 -1.41
N ASP A 89 12.05 -11.04 -2.30
CA ASP A 89 13.46 -11.40 -2.21
C ASP A 89 14.37 -10.20 -2.50
N ALA A 90 14.10 -9.43 -3.56
CA ALA A 90 14.83 -8.19 -3.83
C ALA A 90 14.73 -7.17 -2.69
N LEU A 91 13.56 -7.07 -2.04
CA LEU A 91 13.36 -6.22 -0.87
C LEU A 91 14.21 -6.69 0.31
N ARG A 92 14.29 -8.00 0.54
CA ARG A 92 15.13 -8.57 1.62
C ARG A 92 16.60 -8.29 1.38
N GLU A 93 17.08 -8.43 0.15
CA GLU A 93 18.46 -8.12 -0.23
C GLU A 93 18.76 -6.64 -0.02
N ALA A 94 17.94 -5.74 -0.57
CA ALA A 94 18.13 -4.29 -0.42
C ALA A 94 18.09 -3.82 1.05
N VAL A 95 17.29 -4.47 1.90
CA VAL A 95 17.26 -4.18 3.34
C VAL A 95 18.50 -4.75 4.04
N ALA A 96 19.00 -5.92 3.62
CA ALA A 96 20.21 -6.53 4.18
C ALA A 96 21.44 -5.66 3.94
N ASP A 97 21.50 -4.97 2.80
CA ASP A 97 22.60 -4.09 2.41
C ASP A 97 22.76 -2.87 3.35
N ASP A 98 21.68 -2.42 4.00
CA ASP A 98 21.73 -1.29 4.95
C ASP A 98 20.74 -1.45 6.12
N LEU A 99 20.98 -2.47 6.96
CA LEU A 99 20.18 -2.70 8.17
C LEU A 99 20.20 -1.53 9.16
N ALA A 100 21.28 -0.75 9.17
CA ALA A 100 21.44 0.41 10.04
C ALA A 100 20.40 1.49 9.71
N ALA A 101 20.13 1.76 8.43
CA ALA A 101 19.07 2.69 8.01
C ALA A 101 17.67 2.27 8.49
N PHE A 102 17.45 0.96 8.72
CA PHE A 102 16.19 0.44 9.26
C PHE A 102 16.15 0.37 10.79
N ARG A 103 17.28 0.65 11.47
CA ARG A 103 17.46 0.51 12.92
C ARG A 103 17.05 -0.89 13.38
N ALA A 104 17.56 -1.90 12.70
CA ALA A 104 17.24 -3.31 12.94
C ALA A 104 18.50 -4.15 12.89
N ASP A 105 18.53 -5.26 13.63
CA ASP A 105 19.66 -6.19 13.66
C ASP A 105 19.49 -7.34 12.67
N SER A 106 18.31 -7.46 12.04
CA SER A 106 18.03 -8.43 10.98
C SER A 106 16.99 -7.94 9.98
N VAL A 107 17.02 -8.49 8.76
CA VAL A 107 16.03 -8.20 7.71
C VAL A 107 14.61 -8.53 8.18
N ARG A 108 14.43 -9.67 8.86
CA ARG A 108 13.14 -10.08 9.40
C ARG A 108 12.61 -9.06 10.40
N GLU A 109 13.47 -8.59 11.30
CA GLU A 109 13.09 -7.55 12.27
C GLU A 109 12.73 -6.25 11.55
N ALA A 110 13.54 -5.80 10.59
CA ALA A 110 13.25 -4.62 9.78
C ALA A 110 11.86 -4.74 9.13
N LEU A 111 11.61 -5.79 8.35
CA LEU A 111 10.31 -5.99 7.69
C LEU A 111 9.16 -6.06 8.69
N HIS A 112 9.31 -6.77 9.81
CA HIS A 112 8.28 -6.84 10.83
C HIS A 112 8.03 -5.50 11.53
N LYS A 113 9.06 -4.66 11.67
CA LYS A 113 8.96 -3.35 12.31
C LYS A 113 8.11 -2.35 11.51
N TYR A 114 8.24 -2.38 10.19
CA TYR A 114 7.53 -1.44 9.31
C TYR A 114 6.27 -2.02 8.66
N LEU A 115 6.30 -3.29 8.25
CA LEU A 115 5.18 -3.96 7.56
C LEU A 115 4.40 -4.93 8.46
N GLY A 116 4.88 -5.18 9.68
CA GLY A 116 4.21 -6.07 10.62
C GLY A 116 4.13 -7.51 10.10
N SER A 117 2.97 -8.13 10.28
CA SER A 117 2.62 -9.42 9.67
C SER A 117 1.77 -9.25 8.41
N SER A 118 1.68 -8.02 7.87
CA SER A 118 0.75 -7.67 6.80
C SER A 118 1.37 -7.82 5.40
N ILE A 119 2.36 -8.70 5.23
CA ILE A 119 2.92 -9.00 3.90
C ILE A 119 2.13 -10.15 3.31
N ARG A 120 1.47 -9.91 2.18
CA ARG A 120 0.73 -10.90 1.42
C ARG A 120 1.47 -11.20 0.12
N VAL A 121 2.03 -12.40 0.03
CA VAL A 121 2.63 -12.89 -1.20
C VAL A 121 1.52 -13.46 -2.08
N ARG A 122 1.41 -12.96 -3.32
CA ARG A 122 0.55 -13.57 -4.33
C ARG A 122 1.21 -14.85 -4.82
N SER A 123 0.79 -15.99 -4.30
CA SER A 123 0.95 -17.26 -5.02
C SER A 123 0.19 -17.10 -6.33
N GLY A 124 0.83 -17.33 -7.47
CA GLY A 124 0.21 -17.15 -8.77
C GLY A 124 -0.98 -18.09 -8.97
N ASP A 125 -2.16 -17.73 -8.47
CA ASP A 125 -3.41 -18.19 -9.05
C ASP A 125 -3.55 -17.43 -10.34
N ALA A 126 -3.11 -18.10 -11.41
CA ALA A 126 -3.34 -17.70 -12.76
C ALA A 126 -4.83 -17.36 -12.90
N ASP A 127 -5.07 -16.18 -13.43
CA ASP A 127 -6.24 -15.87 -14.22
C ASP A 127 -6.62 -17.10 -15.06
N SER A 128 -7.61 -17.84 -14.58
CA SER A 128 -8.34 -18.85 -15.33
C SER A 128 -9.80 -18.57 -15.04
N ASP A 129 -10.23 -17.41 -15.53
CA ASP A 129 -11.59 -17.24 -16.00
C ASP A 129 -11.61 -17.74 -17.46
N PRO A 130 -11.90 -19.03 -17.73
CA PRO A 130 -12.37 -19.40 -19.05
C PRO A 130 -13.75 -18.75 -19.18
N GLY A 131 -13.79 -17.56 -19.77
CA GLY A 131 -15.04 -16.90 -20.12
C GLY A 131 -15.98 -17.90 -20.83
N PRO A 132 -17.29 -17.81 -20.61
CA PRO A 132 -18.21 -18.81 -21.11
C PRO A 132 -18.22 -18.82 -22.65
N ASP A 133 -17.68 -19.89 -23.24
CA ASP A 133 -18.06 -20.34 -24.57
C ASP A 133 -19.49 -20.89 -24.50
N GLY A 134 -20.42 -20.30 -25.26
CA GLY A 134 -21.78 -20.80 -25.45
C GLY A 134 -22.82 -19.75 -25.79
#